data_AF-A0A1Y1MR52-F1
#
_entry.id   AF-A0A1Y1MR52-F1
#
_cell.length_a   1.000
_cell.length_b   1.000
_cell.length_c   1.000
_cell.angle_alpha   90.00
_cell.angle_beta   90.00
_cell.angle_gamma   90.00
#
_symmetry.space_group_name_H-M   'P 1'
#
loop_
_entity.id
_entity.type
_entity.pdbx_description
1 polymer ?
#
loop_
_entity_poly.entity_id
_entity_poly.type
_entity_poly.pdbx_seq_one_letter_code
_entity_poly.pdbx_strand_id
1 'polypeptide(L)'
;PKEQAEVVDPEDLFAAGKQLALVSVFQARNSARVAVVGSAEMLQDKWLDAKVSRPEGSKVKTENREFAKRLSGWAFQEIGVLRVNNIEHQLKGDNETNPEIYRIKNDVSYSISMSEYSWNMWEPYTLPA
;
A
#
# COMPACT_ATOMS: atom_id res chain seq x y z
N PRO A 1 34.83 8.94 35.04
CA PRO A 1 35.32 8.14 33.88
C PRO A 1 34.17 7.99 32.87
N LYS A 2 34.29 8.61 31.70
CA LYS A 2 33.25 8.64 30.68
C LYS A 2 33.12 7.23 30.09
N GLU A 3 31.95 6.61 30.25
CA GLU A 3 31.55 5.46 29.43
C GLU A 3 31.40 5.97 28.00
N GLN A 4 32.47 5.80 27.22
CA GLN A 4 32.45 6.04 25.80
C GLN A 4 31.64 4.89 25.20
N ALA A 5 30.43 5.19 24.70
CA ALA A 5 29.64 4.23 23.94
C ALA A 5 30.55 3.59 22.88
N GLU A 6 30.57 2.27 22.78
CA GLU A 6 31.29 1.56 21.73
C GLU A 6 30.98 2.22 20.39
N VAL A 7 31.99 2.86 19.82
CA VAL A 7 31.89 3.46 18.50
C VAL A 7 31.95 2.29 17.54
N VAL A 8 30.79 1.95 16.95
CA VAL A 8 30.71 0.95 15.87
C VAL A 8 31.68 1.39 14.77
N ASP A 9 32.54 0.48 14.33
CA ASP A 9 33.51 0.75 13.27
C ASP A 9 32.76 1.20 12.01
N PRO A 10 33.18 2.29 11.31
CA PRO A 10 32.45 2.80 10.15
C PRO A 10 32.24 1.77 9.04
N GLU A 11 33.14 0.79 8.93
CA GLU A 11 33.07 -0.32 7.99
C GLU A 11 31.95 -1.33 8.33
N ASP A 12 31.55 -1.42 9.60
CA ASP A 12 30.44 -2.27 10.07
C ASP A 12 29.09 -1.55 10.07
N LEU A 13 29.08 -0.25 9.77
CA LEU A 13 27.89 0.59 9.78
C LEU A 13 27.05 0.41 8.51
N PHE A 14 26.13 -0.55 8.50
CA PHE A 14 25.29 -0.85 7.34
C PHE A 14 24.47 0.35 6.82
N ALA A 15 23.83 1.11 7.73
CA ALA A 15 23.08 2.32 7.38
C ALA A 15 22.78 3.18 8.62
N ALA A 16 22.66 4.49 8.42
CA ALA A 16 22.38 5.46 9.49
C ALA A 16 21.41 6.56 9.06
N GLY A 17 20.57 7.04 9.99
CA GLY A 17 19.64 8.14 9.74
C GLY A 17 18.36 7.73 9.00
N LYS A 18 17.72 8.69 8.32
CA LYS A 18 16.37 8.53 7.73
C LYS A 18 16.30 7.59 6.52
N GLN A 19 17.45 7.15 6.00
CA GLN A 19 17.54 6.18 4.92
C GLN A 19 17.30 4.73 5.38
N LEU A 20 17.26 4.49 6.69
CA LEU A 20 16.93 3.18 7.25
C LEU A 20 15.46 2.84 7.04
N ALA A 21 15.20 1.80 6.24
CA ALA A 21 13.88 1.23 6.09
C ALA A 21 13.67 0.10 7.10
N LEU A 22 12.76 0.29 8.07
CA LEU A 22 12.40 -0.73 9.06
C LEU A 22 11.32 -1.71 8.55
N VAL A 23 10.47 -1.22 7.64
CA VAL A 23 9.47 -2.00 6.92
C VAL A 23 9.55 -1.58 5.47
N SER A 24 9.68 -2.57 4.58
CA SER A 24 9.81 -2.36 3.14
C SER A 24 8.77 -3.20 2.41
N VAL A 25 8.20 -2.64 1.35
CA VAL A 25 7.21 -3.32 0.52
C VAL A 25 7.61 -3.27 -0.94
N PHE A 26 7.25 -4.30 -1.70
CA PHE A 26 7.51 -4.39 -3.12
C PHE A 26 6.28 -4.95 -3.84
N GLN A 27 5.93 -4.33 -4.97
CA GLN A 27 4.89 -4.81 -5.88
C GLN A 27 5.51 -5.07 -7.25
N ALA A 28 5.39 -6.31 -7.72
CA ALA A 28 5.86 -6.73 -9.04
C ALA A 28 4.89 -6.31 -10.16
N ARG A 29 5.34 -6.38 -11.42
CA ARG A 29 4.53 -6.01 -12.59
C ARG A 29 3.29 -6.87 -12.80
N ASN A 30 3.30 -8.11 -12.31
CA ASN A 30 2.15 -9.00 -12.29
C ASN A 30 1.27 -8.81 -11.04
N SER A 31 1.44 -7.69 -10.32
CA SER A 31 0.72 -7.36 -9.09
C SER A 31 0.96 -8.29 -7.89
N ALA A 32 1.97 -9.17 -7.94
CA ALA A 32 2.43 -9.89 -6.76
C ALA A 32 3.05 -8.93 -5.73
N ARG A 33 2.81 -9.18 -4.44
CA ARG A 33 3.20 -8.29 -3.34
C ARG A 33 4.11 -9.01 -2.35
N VAL A 34 5.12 -8.28 -1.86
CA VAL A 34 6.04 -8.74 -0.82
C VAL A 34 6.17 -7.64 0.22
N ALA A 35 6.09 -8.01 1.50
CA ALA A 35 6.38 -7.13 2.62
C ALA A 35 7.50 -7.75 3.47
N VAL A 36 8.52 -6.96 3.78
CA VAL A 36 9.65 -7.36 4.63
C VAL A 36 9.62 -6.48 5.88
N VAL A 37 9.56 -7.10 7.04
CA VAL A 37 9.60 -6.44 8.35
C VAL A 37 10.94 -6.72 9.03
N GLY A 38 11.59 -5.67 9.52
CA GLY A 38 12.90 -5.77 10.17
C GLY A 38 12.86 -6.34 11.60
N SER A 39 11.67 -6.53 12.18
CA SER A 39 11.51 -7.12 13.51
C SER A 39 10.32 -8.07 13.52
N ALA A 40 10.58 -9.35 13.82
CA ALA A 40 9.50 -10.32 14.04
C ALA A 40 8.72 -10.02 15.34
N GLU A 41 9.38 -9.41 16.33
CA GLU A 41 8.73 -9.05 17.59
C GLU A 41 7.59 -8.08 17.41
N MET A 42 7.63 -7.21 16.37
CA MET A 42 6.56 -6.26 16.12
C MET A 42 5.19 -6.92 15.91
N LEU A 43 5.16 -8.20 15.54
CA LEU A 43 3.93 -8.97 15.30
C LEU A 43 3.45 -9.78 16.52
N GLN A 44 4.15 -9.70 17.66
CA GLN A 44 3.75 -10.39 18.89
C GLN A 44 2.65 -9.63 19.63
N ASP A 45 1.73 -10.35 20.27
CA ASP A 45 0.62 -9.79 21.05
C ASP A 45 1.03 -8.70 22.05
N LYS A 46 2.18 -8.90 22.72
CA LYS A 46 2.78 -7.92 23.63
C LYS A 46 2.92 -6.53 22.99
N TRP A 47 3.35 -6.49 21.74
CA TRP A 47 3.63 -5.26 21.01
C TRP A 47 2.44 -4.75 20.19
N LEU A 48 1.41 -5.57 19.95
CA LEU A 48 0.18 -5.15 19.27
C LEU A 48 -0.66 -4.21 20.15
N ASP A 49 -0.72 -4.45 21.46
CA ASP A 49 -1.50 -3.65 22.42
C ASP A 49 -0.64 -2.86 23.42
N ALA A 50 0.65 -2.73 23.14
CA ALA A 50 1.58 -2.00 24.01
C ALA A 50 1.15 -0.53 24.21
N LYS A 51 1.52 0.02 25.37
CA LYS A 51 1.49 1.46 25.61
C LYS A 51 2.92 1.97 25.69
N VAL A 52 3.25 2.93 24.84
CA VAL A 52 4.59 3.51 24.73
C VAL A 52 4.56 4.96 25.19
N SER A 53 5.66 5.41 25.79
CA SER A 53 5.87 6.81 26.17
C SER A 53 7.22 7.26 25.63
N ARG A 54 7.27 8.49 25.12
CA ARG A 54 8.55 9.18 24.89
C ARG A 54 9.17 9.54 26.25
N PRO A 55 10.48 9.82 26.34
CA PRO A 55 11.16 10.11 27.61
C PRO A 55 10.46 11.17 28.49
N GLU A 56 9.73 12.12 27.89
CA GLU A 56 8.95 13.15 28.60
C GLU A 56 7.47 13.17 28.20
N GLY A 57 6.93 12.03 27.74
CA GLY A 57 5.57 11.94 27.19
C GLY A 57 4.61 11.12 28.05
N SER A 58 3.30 11.36 27.87
CA SER A 58 2.26 10.48 28.38
C SER A 58 2.30 9.11 27.68
N LYS A 59 1.84 8.06 28.38
CA LYS A 59 1.70 6.72 27.80
C LYS A 59 0.54 6.72 26.80
N VAL A 60 0.84 6.45 25.53
CA VAL A 60 -0.14 6.35 24.45
C VAL A 60 -0.22 4.90 23.97
N LYS A 61 -1.43 4.45 23.62
CA LYS A 61 -1.62 3.12 23.01
C LYS A 61 -1.00 3.11 21.61
N THR A 62 -0.29 2.05 21.26
CA THR A 62 0.25 1.90 19.91
C THR A 62 -0.84 1.49 18.92
N GLU A 63 -0.78 2.02 17.70
CA GLU A 63 -1.60 1.57 16.56
C GLU A 63 -0.95 0.39 15.81
N ASN A 64 -0.03 -0.33 16.47
CA ASN A 64 0.74 -1.40 15.85
C ASN A 64 -0.16 -2.55 15.36
N ARG A 65 -1.25 -2.85 16.08
CA ARG A 65 -2.27 -3.82 15.64
C ARG A 65 -2.90 -3.44 14.30
N GLU A 66 -3.34 -2.20 14.15
CA GLU A 66 -3.97 -1.73 12.90
C GLU A 66 -2.94 -1.63 11.77
N PHE A 67 -1.71 -1.20 12.08
CA PHE A 67 -0.60 -1.20 11.14
C PHE A 67 -0.30 -2.60 10.61
N ALA A 68 -0.12 -3.59 11.50
CA ALA A 68 0.16 -4.97 11.12
C ALA A 68 -0.99 -5.56 10.29
N LYS A 69 -2.24 -5.32 10.69
CA LYS A 69 -3.45 -5.75 9.96
C LYS A 69 -3.49 -5.19 8.53
N ARG A 70 -3.22 -3.89 8.35
CA ARG A 70 -3.22 -3.26 7.00
C ARG A 70 -2.03 -3.71 6.16
N LEU A 71 -0.86 -3.88 6.76
CA LEU A 71 0.33 -4.38 6.06
C LEU A 71 0.10 -5.80 5.56
N SER A 72 -0.43 -6.69 6.41
CA SER A 72 -0.77 -8.06 6.01
C SER A 72 -1.90 -8.09 4.99
N GLY A 73 -2.95 -7.29 5.19
CA GLY A 73 -4.06 -7.21 4.23
C GLY A 73 -3.62 -6.69 2.86
N TRP A 74 -2.70 -5.72 2.82
CA TRP A 74 -2.10 -5.27 1.56
C TRP A 74 -1.27 -6.38 0.93
N ALA A 75 -0.38 -7.04 1.69
CA ALA A 75 0.49 -8.10 1.19
C ALA A 75 -0.30 -9.30 0.62
N PHE A 76 -1.41 -9.68 1.27
CA PHE A 76 -2.26 -10.80 0.86
C PHE A 76 -3.41 -10.41 -0.08
N GLN A 77 -3.37 -9.22 -0.68
CA GLN A 77 -4.38 -8.75 -1.63
C GLN A 77 -5.82 -8.70 -1.05
N GLU A 78 -5.96 -8.48 0.25
CA GLU A 78 -7.25 -8.24 0.91
C GLU A 78 -7.69 -6.79 0.78
N ILE A 79 -6.76 -5.85 0.58
CA ILE A 79 -7.04 -4.42 0.34
C ILE A 79 -6.21 -3.86 -0.82
N GLY A 80 -6.70 -2.76 -1.41
CA GLY A 80 -5.98 -2.01 -2.46
C GLY A 80 -5.84 -2.80 -3.76
N VAL A 81 -6.77 -3.70 -4.06
CA VAL A 81 -6.81 -4.44 -5.34
C VAL A 81 -7.82 -3.78 -6.24
N LEU A 82 -7.38 -3.36 -7.43
CA LEU A 82 -8.26 -2.78 -8.44
C LEU A 82 -8.62 -3.81 -9.49
N ARG A 83 -9.87 -3.80 -9.92
CA ARG A 83 -10.38 -4.60 -11.04
C ARG A 83 -11.07 -3.69 -12.04
N VAL A 84 -10.71 -3.85 -13.31
CA VAL A 84 -11.47 -3.30 -14.43
C VAL A 84 -12.68 -4.20 -14.66
N ASN A 85 -13.88 -3.62 -14.55
CA ASN A 85 -15.14 -4.35 -14.69
C ASN A 85 -15.61 -4.34 -16.14
N ASN A 86 -15.56 -3.17 -16.79
CA ASN A 86 -15.97 -3.00 -18.18
C ASN A 86 -15.17 -1.87 -18.83
N ILE A 87 -14.95 -2.01 -20.13
CA ILE A 87 -14.38 -0.97 -20.99
C ILE A 87 -15.33 -0.81 -22.17
N GLU A 88 -15.68 0.44 -22.45
CA GLU A 88 -16.61 0.78 -23.52
C GLU A 88 -16.12 2.00 -24.29
N HIS A 89 -16.22 1.96 -25.61
CA HIS A 89 -16.03 3.11 -26.47
C HIS A 89 -17.12 3.18 -27.53
N GLN A 90 -17.67 4.36 -27.79
CA GLN A 90 -18.79 4.54 -28.71
C GLN A 90 -18.64 5.81 -29.54
N LEU A 91 -19.16 5.81 -30.77
CA LEU A 91 -19.25 7.01 -31.58
C LEU A 91 -20.32 7.94 -31.01
N LYS A 92 -19.98 9.22 -30.91
CA LYS A 92 -20.89 10.20 -30.32
C LYS A 92 -22.10 10.42 -31.23
N GLY A 93 -23.29 10.07 -30.75
CA GLY A 93 -24.54 10.17 -31.50
C GLY A 93 -24.92 8.91 -32.28
N ASP A 94 -24.13 7.85 -32.17
CA ASP A 94 -24.48 6.50 -32.63
C ASP A 94 -24.86 5.62 -31.42
N ASN A 95 -25.60 4.55 -31.67
CA ASN A 95 -25.90 3.50 -30.68
C ASN A 95 -24.92 2.32 -30.80
N GLU A 96 -23.95 2.37 -31.72
CA GLU A 96 -22.92 1.35 -31.85
C GLU A 96 -21.85 1.47 -30.76
N THR A 97 -21.90 0.54 -29.82
CA THR A 97 -20.87 0.31 -28.81
C THR A 97 -19.74 -0.57 -29.39
N ASN A 98 -18.50 -0.17 -29.11
CA ASN A 98 -17.26 -0.84 -29.49
C ASN A 98 -17.06 -1.08 -31.00
N PRO A 99 -17.15 -0.04 -31.86
CA PRO A 99 -17.00 -0.19 -33.31
C PRO A 99 -15.58 -0.65 -33.71
N GLU A 100 -15.51 -1.48 -34.76
CA GLU A 100 -14.24 -2.04 -35.26
C GLU A 100 -13.38 -1.00 -36.01
N ILE A 101 -14.01 -0.02 -36.67
CA ILE A 101 -13.32 0.95 -37.54
C ILE A 101 -13.73 2.37 -37.20
N TYR A 102 -12.74 3.23 -37.06
CA TYR A 102 -12.90 4.68 -36.92
C TYR A 102 -12.51 5.42 -38.20
N ARG A 103 -13.15 6.57 -38.43
CA ARG A 103 -12.80 7.50 -39.49
C ARG A 103 -12.15 8.75 -38.92
N ILE A 104 -11.41 9.46 -39.78
CA ILE A 104 -10.78 10.73 -39.44
C ILE A 104 -11.87 11.70 -38.92
N LYS A 105 -11.61 12.29 -37.75
CA LYS A 105 -12.53 13.22 -37.04
C LYS A 105 -13.81 12.59 -36.51
N ASN A 106 -13.84 11.28 -36.27
CA ASN A 106 -14.90 10.70 -35.43
C ASN A 106 -14.79 11.23 -34.00
N ASP A 107 -15.88 11.73 -33.47
CA ASP A 107 -16.02 12.00 -32.04
C ASP A 107 -16.36 10.69 -31.33
N VAL A 108 -15.55 10.34 -30.32
CA VAL A 108 -15.67 9.08 -29.57
C VAL A 108 -15.78 9.40 -28.09
N SER A 109 -16.67 8.72 -27.38
CA SER A 109 -16.65 8.70 -25.91
C SER A 109 -16.11 7.37 -25.42
N TYR A 110 -15.22 7.42 -24.44
CA TYR A 110 -14.65 6.26 -23.76
C TYR A 110 -15.16 6.21 -22.32
N SER A 111 -15.51 5.03 -21.85
CA SER A 111 -15.95 4.76 -20.49
C SER A 111 -15.21 3.54 -19.95
N ILE A 112 -14.81 3.62 -18.69
CA ILE A 112 -14.21 2.51 -17.95
C ILE A 112 -14.89 2.41 -16.59
N SER A 113 -15.27 1.19 -16.23
CA SER A 113 -15.79 0.88 -14.90
C SER A 113 -14.74 0.14 -14.11
N MET A 114 -14.47 0.60 -12.88
CA MET A 114 -13.49 0.00 -11.98
C MET A 114 -14.10 -0.26 -10.59
N SER A 115 -13.65 -1.34 -9.95
CA SER A 115 -13.96 -1.63 -8.55
C SER A 115 -12.68 -1.84 -7.75
N GLU A 116 -12.75 -1.58 -6.45
CA GLU A 116 -11.70 -1.86 -5.47
C GLU A 116 -12.16 -2.97 -4.53
N TYR A 117 -11.27 -3.92 -4.24
CA TYR A 117 -11.51 -4.92 -3.21
C TYR A 117 -11.07 -4.37 -1.86
N SER A 118 -12.02 -4.30 -0.92
CA SER A 118 -11.83 -3.82 0.44
C SER A 118 -12.25 -4.91 1.42
N TRP A 119 -11.27 -5.65 1.93
CA TRP A 119 -11.36 -6.76 2.87
C TRP A 119 -12.17 -7.97 2.41
N ASN A 120 -13.47 -7.79 2.20
CA ASN A 120 -14.43 -8.85 1.92
C ASN A 120 -15.37 -8.54 0.76
N MET A 121 -15.32 -7.32 0.18
CA MET A 121 -16.25 -6.91 -0.85
C MET A 121 -15.61 -6.02 -1.92
N TRP A 122 -16.20 -6.05 -3.10
CA TRP A 122 -15.88 -5.15 -4.20
C TRP A 122 -16.76 -3.91 -4.10
N GLU A 123 -16.13 -2.74 -4.05
CA GLU A 123 -16.79 -1.44 -3.96
C GLU A 123 -16.48 -0.60 -5.22
N PRO A 124 -17.33 0.37 -5.58
CA PRO A 124 -17.02 1.31 -6.66
C PRO A 124 -15.72 2.07 -6.36
N TYR A 125 -14.81 2.13 -7.33
CA TYR A 125 -13.57 2.86 -7.15
C TYR A 125 -13.81 4.38 -7.19
N THR A 126 -13.38 5.10 -6.14
CA THR A 126 -13.41 6.57 -6.10
C THR A 126 -12.01 7.13 -6.25
N LEU A 127 -11.88 8.20 -7.06
CA LEU A 127 -10.60 8.88 -7.24
C LEU A 127 -10.13 9.49 -5.91
N PRO A 128 -8.85 9.32 -5.54
CA PRO A 128 -8.26 10.05 -4.43
C PRO A 128 -8.35 11.56 -4.68
N ALA A 129 -8.60 12.34 -3.62
CA ALA A 129 -8.61 13.80 -3.66
C ALA A 129 -7.21 14.39 -3.83
#